data_AF-A0AAD1ZAW7-F1
#
_entry.id   AF-A0AAD1ZAW7-F1
#
_cell.length_a   1.000
_cell.length_b   1.000
_cell.length_c   1.000
_cell.angle_alpha   90.00
_cell.angle_beta   90.00
_cell.angle_gamma   90.00
#
_symmetry.space_group_name_H-M   'P 1'
#
loop_
_entity.id
_entity.type
_entity.pdbx_description
1 polymer ?
#
loop_
_entity_poly.entity_id
_entity_poly.type
_entity_poly.pdbx_seq_one_letter_code
_entity_poly.pdbx_strand_id
1 'polypeptide(L)'
;MTLGSAGSSVVVPRNFRLLEELERGEKGIGDGTVSYGMDDGDDIYMRSWTGTIIGPHNSVHESRIYQLKLFCDKDYPEKPPSVRFHSRINMTCVNRETGVVEAKKFAVLGNWQREYTMEHILAQLKKEMAASHNRWWLAGGSCGLGGVPSLLRHHMGKLEGEGEGVFLTN
;
A
#
# COMPACT_ATOMS: atom_id res chain seq x y z
N MET A 1 44.57 0.77 15.89
CA MET A 1 43.77 -0.46 15.98
C MET A 1 42.32 -0.02 15.85
N THR A 2 41.68 -0.34 14.73
CA THR A 2 40.32 0.13 14.42
C THR A 2 39.31 -0.57 15.34
N LEU A 3 38.47 0.21 16.03
CA LEU A 3 37.34 -0.30 16.78
C LEU A 3 36.28 -0.74 15.76
N GLY A 4 36.23 -2.05 15.51
CA GLY A 4 35.13 -2.66 14.77
C GLY A 4 33.84 -2.42 15.53
N SER A 5 33.01 -1.52 15.00
CA SER A 5 31.60 -1.41 15.37
C SER A 5 30.92 -2.70 14.96
N ALA A 6 30.90 -3.68 15.86
CA ALA A 6 29.99 -4.80 15.78
C ALA A 6 28.59 -4.25 16.01
N GLY A 7 27.93 -3.84 14.92
CA GLY A 7 26.49 -3.64 14.91
C GLY A 7 25.83 -4.96 15.22
N SER A 8 25.69 -5.28 16.51
CA SER A 8 24.84 -6.35 16.99
C SER A 8 23.45 -5.99 16.49
N SER A 9 23.01 -6.61 15.41
CA SER A 9 21.63 -6.52 14.95
C SER A 9 20.80 -7.13 16.08
N VAL A 10 20.29 -6.29 16.99
CA VAL A 10 19.46 -6.74 18.11
C VAL A 10 18.23 -7.39 17.48
N VAL A 11 18.22 -8.72 17.47
CA VAL A 11 17.09 -9.49 16.96
C VAL A 11 16.01 -9.40 18.00
N VAL A 12 15.10 -8.45 17.82
CA VAL A 12 13.92 -8.32 18.65
C VAL A 12 13.11 -9.62 18.53
N PRO A 13 12.85 -10.33 19.63
CA PRO A 13 12.07 -11.56 19.58
C PRO A 13 10.68 -11.29 19.00
N ARG A 14 10.12 -12.29 18.31
CA ARG A 14 8.78 -12.25 17.69
C ARG A 14 7.73 -11.60 18.59
N ASN A 15 7.64 -12.04 19.85
CA ASN A 15 6.62 -11.54 20.77
C ASN A 15 6.79 -10.05 21.09
N PHE A 16 8.02 -9.54 21.22
CA PHE A 16 8.25 -8.10 21.44
C PHE A 16 7.85 -7.27 20.22
N ARG A 17 8.12 -7.76 19.01
CA ARG A 17 7.63 -7.11 17.77
C ARG A 17 6.12 -7.07 17.73
N LEU A 18 5.45 -8.18 18.04
CA LEU A 18 4.00 -8.26 18.05
C LEU A 18 3.37 -7.34 19.12
N LEU A 19 3.98 -7.21 20.30
CA LEU A 19 3.55 -6.27 21.33
C LEU A 19 3.71 -4.82 20.90
N GLU A 20 4.84 -4.47 20.27
CA GLU A 20 5.06 -3.13 19.68
C GLU A 20 4.00 -2.81 18.61
N GLU A 21 3.68 -3.79 17.76
CA GLU A 21 2.60 -3.64 16.78
C GLU A 21 1.24 -3.46 17.46
N LEU A 22 0.92 -4.22 18.52
CA LEU A 22 -0.33 -4.09 19.28
C LEU A 22 -0.47 -2.69 19.87
N GLU A 23 0.57 -2.19 20.54
CA GLU A 23 0.55 -0.87 21.16
C GLU A 23 0.30 0.23 20.12
N ARG A 24 0.88 0.10 18.91
CA ARG A 24 0.60 0.99 17.78
C ARG A 24 -0.83 0.85 17.26
N GLY A 25 -1.37 -0.37 17.24
CA GLY A 25 -2.76 -0.64 16.86
C GLY A 25 -3.75 0.02 17.81
N GLU A 26 -3.52 -0.06 19.11
CA GLU A 26 -4.35 0.56 20.15
C GLU A 26 -4.22 2.09 20.18
N LYS A 27 -3.01 2.61 19.89
CA LYS A 27 -2.77 4.06 19.76
C LYS A 27 -3.45 4.68 18.54
N GLY A 28 -3.85 3.85 17.57
CA GLY A 28 -4.45 4.27 16.32
C GLY A 28 -3.41 4.52 15.23
N ILE A 29 -3.70 4.06 14.02
CA ILE A 29 -2.80 4.14 12.87
C ILE A 29 -3.23 5.25 11.92
N GLY A 30 -2.35 6.24 11.76
CA GLY A 30 -2.51 7.33 10.79
C GLY A 30 -3.85 8.05 10.93
N ASP A 31 -4.64 8.04 9.86
CA ASP A 31 -5.94 8.74 9.74
C ASP A 31 -7.14 7.91 10.26
N GLY A 32 -6.89 6.77 10.91
CA GLY A 32 -7.95 5.87 11.40
C GLY A 32 -8.67 5.07 10.30
N THR A 33 -8.26 5.24 9.04
CA THR A 33 -8.81 4.51 7.89
C THR A 33 -8.34 3.05 7.80
N VAL A 34 -7.28 2.69 8.53
CA VAL A 34 -6.85 1.32 8.72
C VAL A 34 -6.64 1.09 10.21
N SER A 35 -7.04 -0.07 10.70
CA SER A 35 -6.81 -0.48 12.07
C SER A 35 -6.53 -1.97 12.12
N TYR A 36 -5.84 -2.41 13.16
CA TYR A 36 -5.63 -3.82 13.43
C TYR A 36 -5.56 -4.06 14.93
N GLY A 37 -5.92 -5.26 15.35
CA GLY A 37 -5.89 -5.69 16.74
C GLY A 37 -5.84 -7.20 16.85
N MET A 38 -5.63 -7.71 18.06
CA MET A 38 -5.70 -9.15 18.31
C MET A 38 -7.13 -9.65 18.13
N ASP A 39 -7.28 -10.82 17.50
CA ASP A 39 -8.58 -11.49 17.34
C ASP A 39 -9.01 -12.14 18.66
N ASP A 40 -8.04 -12.67 19.42
CA ASP A 40 -8.23 -13.36 20.68
C ASP A 40 -7.23 -12.83 21.71
N GLY A 41 -7.73 -12.17 22.76
CA GLY A 41 -6.91 -11.56 23.81
C GLY A 41 -6.25 -12.56 24.76
N ASP A 42 -6.74 -13.81 24.77
CA ASP A 42 -6.22 -14.90 25.59
C ASP A 42 -5.08 -15.66 24.88
N ASP A 43 -4.88 -15.48 23.57
CA ASP A 43 -3.76 -16.05 22.82
C ASP A 43 -2.42 -15.38 23.17
N ILE A 44 -1.73 -15.97 24.14
CA ILE A 44 -0.35 -15.61 24.55
C ILE A 44 0.67 -15.60 23.40
N TYR A 45 0.41 -16.31 22.30
CA TYR A 45 1.31 -16.35 21.14
C TYR A 45 0.99 -15.29 20.09
N MET A 46 -0.09 -14.52 20.27
CA MET A 46 -0.56 -13.44 19.41
C MET A 46 -0.52 -13.87 17.93
N ARG A 47 -1.10 -15.03 17.60
CA ARG A 47 -1.07 -15.59 16.25
C ARG A 47 -2.19 -15.01 15.39
N SER A 48 -3.35 -14.80 15.99
CA SER A 48 -4.55 -14.36 15.28
C SER A 48 -4.78 -12.87 15.46
N TRP A 49 -4.84 -12.16 14.35
CA TRP A 49 -5.06 -10.72 14.29
C TRP A 49 -6.23 -10.42 13.37
N THR A 50 -6.98 -9.38 13.73
CA THR A 50 -8.06 -8.85 12.91
C THR A 50 -7.68 -7.44 12.45
N GLY A 51 -7.58 -7.29 11.13
CA GLY A 51 -7.39 -6.03 10.44
C GLY A 51 -8.71 -5.50 9.90
N THR A 52 -8.87 -4.18 9.97
CA THR A 52 -10.00 -3.46 9.40
C THR A 52 -9.47 -2.39 8.47
N ILE A 53 -10.00 -2.35 7.25
CA ILE A 53 -9.69 -1.34 6.24
C ILE A 53 -10.97 -0.63 5.87
N ILE A 54 -10.99 0.68 6.05
CA ILE A 54 -12.02 1.56 5.51
C ILE A 54 -11.67 1.84 4.07
N GLY A 55 -12.61 1.51 3.18
CA GLY A 55 -12.43 1.68 1.74
C GLY A 55 -12.12 3.14 1.40
N PRO A 56 -11.11 3.39 0.54
CA PRO A 56 -10.71 4.75 0.20
C PRO A 56 -11.84 5.48 -0.53
N HIS A 57 -11.96 6.77 -0.23
CA HIS A 57 -12.79 7.71 -1.01
C HIS A 57 -12.38 7.66 -2.48
N ASN A 58 -13.35 7.84 -3.38
CA ASN A 58 -13.13 7.77 -4.83
C ASN A 58 -12.80 6.36 -5.37
N SER A 59 -13.38 5.32 -4.76
CA SER A 59 -13.32 3.94 -5.26
C SER A 59 -14.70 3.27 -5.14
N VAL A 60 -14.95 2.17 -5.87
CA VAL A 60 -16.18 1.36 -5.74
C VAL A 60 -16.37 0.76 -4.32
N HIS A 61 -15.33 0.88 -3.49
CA HIS A 61 -15.26 0.41 -2.12
C HIS A 61 -15.49 1.53 -1.10
N GLU A 62 -15.83 2.74 -1.53
CA GLU A 62 -16.08 3.89 -0.65
C GLU A 62 -17.15 3.58 0.42
N SER A 63 -16.90 4.07 1.64
CA SER A 63 -17.77 3.92 2.82
C SER A 63 -18.06 2.47 3.23
N ARG A 64 -17.27 1.50 2.74
CA ARG A 64 -17.34 0.10 3.17
C ARG A 64 -16.19 -0.23 4.11
N ILE A 65 -16.51 -0.98 5.15
CA ILE A 65 -15.55 -1.48 6.14
C ILE A 65 -15.25 -2.94 5.78
N TYR A 66 -13.99 -3.21 5.44
CA TYR A 66 -13.52 -4.55 5.11
C TYR A 66 -12.74 -5.12 6.29
N GLN A 67 -13.23 -6.24 6.81
CA GLN A 67 -12.51 -7.02 7.82
C GLN A 67 -11.69 -8.13 7.16
N LEU A 68 -10.48 -8.31 7.66
CA LEU A 68 -9.56 -9.35 7.25
C LEU A 68 -8.86 -9.94 8.47
N LYS A 69 -8.58 -11.24 8.43
CA LYS A 69 -7.82 -11.95 9.44
C LYS A 69 -6.38 -12.11 8.96
N LEU A 70 -5.44 -11.73 9.81
CA LEU A 70 -4.02 -12.01 9.65
C LEU A 70 -3.63 -13.11 10.62
N PHE A 71 -2.87 -14.08 10.12
CA PHE A 71 -2.35 -15.18 10.92
C PHE A 71 -0.82 -15.14 10.87
N CYS A 72 -0.24 -14.79 12.00
CA CYS A 72 1.20 -14.71 12.22
C CYS A 72 1.71 -16.06 12.70
N ASP A 73 2.39 -16.80 11.83
CA ASP A 73 3.00 -18.08 12.20
C ASP A 73 4.19 -17.88 13.17
N LYS A 74 4.76 -18.97 13.69
CA LYS A 74 5.93 -18.98 14.58
C LYS A 74 7.18 -18.38 13.94
N ASP A 75 7.26 -18.43 12.62
CA ASP A 75 8.39 -17.92 11.83
C ASP A 75 8.27 -16.41 11.52
N TYR A 76 7.23 -15.71 11.99
CA TYR A 76 7.13 -14.26 11.86
C TYR A 76 8.18 -13.56 12.76
N PRO A 77 8.88 -12.50 12.30
CA PRO A 77 8.75 -11.79 11.03
C PRO A 77 9.66 -12.29 9.89
N GLU A 78 10.33 -13.44 10.02
CA GLU A 78 11.15 -13.99 8.92
C GLU A 78 10.29 -14.43 7.73
N LYS A 79 9.09 -14.97 8.01
CA LYS A 79 8.10 -15.30 7.00
C LYS A 79 6.90 -14.35 7.04
N PRO A 80 6.28 -14.11 5.87
CA PRO A 80 5.06 -13.31 5.80
C PRO A 80 3.91 -13.97 6.56
N PRO A 81 3.04 -13.18 7.20
CA PRO A 81 1.81 -13.70 7.79
C PRO A 81 0.82 -14.09 6.69
N SER A 82 -0.06 -15.03 7.00
CA SER A 82 -1.16 -15.40 6.11
C SER A 82 -2.31 -14.41 6.25
N VAL A 83 -2.79 -13.87 5.13
CA VAL A 83 -3.85 -12.85 5.15
C VAL A 83 -5.07 -13.35 4.39
N ARG A 84 -6.23 -13.23 5.04
CA ARG A 84 -7.51 -13.65 4.48
C ARG A 84 -8.58 -12.59 4.75
N PHE A 85 -9.26 -12.17 3.71
CA PHE A 85 -10.45 -11.33 3.84
C PHE A 85 -11.62 -12.13 4.41
N HIS A 86 -12.21 -11.60 5.49
CA HIS A 86 -13.48 -12.11 6.01
C HIS A 86 -14.65 -11.55 5.20
N SER A 87 -14.55 -10.28 4.81
CA SER A 87 -15.52 -9.62 3.93
C SER A 87 -15.29 -9.98 2.46
N ARG A 88 -16.36 -10.20 1.67
CA ARG A 88 -16.24 -10.46 0.23
C ARG A 88 -15.72 -9.22 -0.50
N ILE A 89 -14.55 -9.34 -1.12
CA ILE A 89 -13.91 -8.28 -1.90
C ILE A 89 -13.50 -8.80 -3.28
N ASN A 90 -13.55 -7.93 -4.29
CA ASN A 90 -13.17 -8.28 -5.66
C ASN A 90 -11.92 -7.49 -6.05
N MET A 91 -10.76 -8.13 -5.89
CA MET A 91 -9.45 -7.55 -6.20
C MET A 91 -8.60 -8.56 -6.95
N THR A 92 -7.68 -8.08 -7.79
CA THR A 92 -6.79 -8.95 -8.58
C THR A 92 -5.85 -9.80 -7.72
N CYS A 93 -5.45 -9.29 -6.54
CA CYS A 93 -4.54 -9.97 -5.61
C CYS A 93 -5.24 -10.90 -4.60
N VAL A 94 -6.57 -10.99 -4.61
CA VAL A 94 -7.36 -11.79 -3.66
C VAL A 94 -8.19 -12.83 -4.41
N ASN A 95 -8.19 -14.06 -3.92
CA ASN A 95 -9.06 -15.09 -4.46
C ASN A 95 -10.51 -14.83 -4.03
N ARG A 96 -11.44 -14.74 -4.99
CA ARG A 96 -12.86 -14.41 -4.75
C ARG A 96 -13.64 -15.53 -4.05
N GLU A 97 -13.19 -16.77 -4.15
CA GLU A 97 -13.84 -17.94 -3.54
C GLU A 97 -13.37 -18.17 -2.11
N THR A 98 -12.06 -18.03 -1.86
CA THR A 98 -11.47 -18.32 -0.53
C THR A 98 -11.18 -17.08 0.31
N GLY A 99 -11.15 -15.89 -0.31
CA GLY A 99 -10.78 -14.63 0.34
C GLY A 99 -9.29 -14.52 0.69
N VAL A 100 -8.46 -15.49 0.31
CA VAL A 100 -7.02 -15.51 0.63
C VAL A 100 -6.25 -14.58 -0.31
N VAL A 101 -5.32 -13.80 0.25
CA VAL A 101 -4.43 -12.92 -0.51
C VAL A 101 -3.28 -13.75 -1.11
N GLU A 102 -3.10 -13.67 -2.42
CA GLU A 102 -2.06 -14.42 -3.13
C GLU A 102 -0.71 -13.70 -3.05
N ALA A 103 0.28 -14.31 -2.39
CA ALA A 103 1.62 -13.73 -2.24
C ALA A 103 2.32 -13.43 -3.59
N LYS A 104 2.01 -14.19 -4.64
CA LYS A 104 2.57 -13.98 -5.99
C LYS A 104 2.09 -12.70 -6.65
N LYS A 105 0.86 -12.27 -6.34
CA LYS A 105 0.23 -11.08 -6.93
C LYS A 105 0.43 -9.84 -6.07
N PHE A 106 0.88 -10.01 -4.84
CA PHE A 106 1.02 -8.93 -3.87
C PHE A 106 2.50 -8.74 -3.51
N ALA A 107 3.10 -7.67 -4.02
CA ALA A 107 4.53 -7.42 -3.93
C ALA A 107 5.09 -7.44 -2.49
N VAL A 108 4.30 -6.99 -1.49
CA VAL A 108 4.72 -7.00 -0.08
C VAL A 108 4.87 -8.41 0.47
N LEU A 109 4.00 -9.35 0.07
CA LEU A 109 4.12 -10.76 0.45
C LEU A 109 5.18 -11.48 -0.40
N GLY A 110 5.34 -11.08 -1.67
CA GLY A 110 6.33 -11.64 -2.59
C GLY A 110 7.78 -11.26 -2.26
N ASN A 111 8.00 -10.03 -1.80
CA ASN A 111 9.31 -9.52 -1.38
C ASN A 111 9.34 -9.25 0.13
N TRP A 112 8.80 -10.19 0.92
CA TRP A 112 8.66 -10.03 2.36
C TRP A 112 10.00 -9.70 3.03
N GLN A 113 10.01 -8.65 3.84
CA GLN A 113 11.15 -8.21 4.64
C GLN A 113 10.75 -8.21 6.11
N ARG A 114 11.69 -8.51 7.00
CA ARG A 114 11.44 -8.53 8.45
C ARG A 114 11.10 -7.15 9.03
N GLU A 115 11.36 -6.09 8.28
CA GLU A 115 10.99 -4.71 8.61
C GLU A 115 9.51 -4.42 8.31
N TYR A 116 8.84 -5.25 7.51
CA TYR A 116 7.42 -5.11 7.25
C TYR A 116 6.58 -5.55 8.43
N THR A 117 5.53 -4.77 8.66
CA THR A 117 4.57 -4.92 9.75
C THR A 117 3.17 -5.20 9.19
N MET A 118 2.24 -5.59 10.05
CA MET A 118 0.82 -5.74 9.68
C MET A 118 0.25 -4.44 9.14
N GLU A 119 0.68 -3.30 9.70
CA GLU A 119 0.37 -1.96 9.19
C GLU A 119 0.73 -1.81 7.71
N HIS A 120 1.95 -2.22 7.31
CA HIS A 120 2.40 -2.13 5.92
C HIS A 120 1.52 -2.96 4.98
N ILE A 121 1.12 -4.16 5.43
CA ILE A 121 0.23 -5.03 4.66
C ILE A 121 -1.12 -4.35 4.45
N LEU A 122 -1.71 -3.81 5.51
CA LEU A 122 -3.02 -3.13 5.47
C LEU A 122 -2.98 -1.87 4.61
N ALA A 123 -1.94 -1.05 4.77
CA ALA A 123 -1.72 0.16 3.99
C ALA A 123 -1.57 -0.17 2.50
N GLN A 124 -0.81 -1.22 2.17
CA GLN A 124 -0.65 -1.64 0.78
C GLN A 124 -1.94 -2.26 0.22
N LEU A 125 -2.68 -3.06 0.98
CA LEU A 125 -3.99 -3.57 0.56
C LEU A 125 -4.96 -2.42 0.25
N LYS A 126 -5.00 -1.40 1.10
CA LYS A 126 -5.78 -0.17 0.84
C LYS A 126 -5.33 0.52 -0.45
N LYS A 127 -4.02 0.61 -0.69
CA LYS A 127 -3.47 1.19 -1.92
C LYS A 127 -3.87 0.40 -3.17
N GLU A 128 -3.88 -0.93 -3.10
CA GLU A 128 -4.37 -1.80 -4.17
C GLU A 128 -5.88 -1.62 -4.42
N MET A 129 -6.68 -1.38 -3.36
CA MET A 129 -8.11 -1.03 -3.51
C MET A 129 -8.32 0.30 -4.25
N ALA A 130 -7.37 1.23 -4.09
CA ALA A 130 -7.33 2.52 -4.79
C ALA A 130 -6.61 2.47 -6.15
N ALA A 131 -5.90 1.38 -6.49
CA ALA A 131 -5.09 1.30 -7.70
C ALA A 131 -5.94 1.20 -8.98
N SER A 132 -5.38 1.68 -10.09
CA SER A 132 -6.06 2.22 -11.28
C SER A 132 -7.03 1.34 -12.07
N HIS A 133 -7.24 0.06 -11.77
CA HIS A 133 -8.35 -0.68 -12.41
C HIS A 133 -9.73 -0.30 -11.86
N ASN A 134 -9.78 0.39 -10.71
CA ASN A 134 -10.98 1.04 -10.17
C ASN A 134 -11.01 2.57 -10.38
N ARG A 135 -9.94 3.15 -10.93
CA ARG A 135 -9.86 4.59 -11.22
C ARG A 135 -10.26 4.83 -12.67
N TRP A 136 -11.55 4.69 -12.95
CA TRP A 136 -12.10 5.38 -14.11
C TRP A 136 -12.06 6.89 -13.76
N TRP A 137 -11.04 7.57 -14.30
CA TRP A 137 -10.96 9.02 -14.55
C TRP A 137 -11.13 10.04 -13.41
N LEU A 138 -10.34 10.05 -12.34
CA LEU A 138 -10.15 11.30 -11.58
C LEU A 138 -8.79 11.32 -10.87
N ALA A 139 -7.72 11.56 -11.62
CA ALA A 139 -6.50 12.12 -11.06
C ALA A 139 -5.76 12.89 -12.16
N GLY A 140 -6.37 13.99 -12.60
CA GLY A 140 -5.57 15.12 -13.05
C GLY A 140 -4.78 15.64 -11.85
N GLY A 141 -3.49 15.88 -12.05
CA GLY A 141 -2.70 16.76 -11.20
C GLY A 141 -1.84 16.08 -10.14
N SER A 142 -0.54 16.35 -10.29
CA SER A 142 0.51 16.29 -9.27
C SER A 142 1.19 14.94 -9.07
N CYS A 143 2.32 14.67 -9.73
CA CYS A 143 3.69 15.18 -9.46
C CYS A 143 4.50 14.03 -8.85
N GLY A 144 5.53 13.56 -9.59
CA GLY A 144 6.48 12.59 -9.04
C GLY A 144 6.92 11.48 -9.99
N LEU A 145 7.14 11.77 -11.27
CA LEU A 145 8.05 11.00 -12.12
C LEU A 145 9.12 12.02 -12.55
N GLY A 146 10.36 11.99 -12.06
CA GLY A 146 11.20 10.80 -12.09
C GLY A 146 11.67 10.61 -13.53
N GLY A 147 12.62 11.43 -13.96
CA GLY A 147 13.44 11.23 -15.16
C GLY A 147 12.69 11.16 -16.50
N VAL A 148 12.53 12.31 -17.16
CA VAL A 148 12.36 12.34 -18.63
C VAL A 148 13.73 12.07 -19.27
N PRO A 149 13.89 11.02 -20.11
CA PRO A 149 15.03 10.92 -21.00
C PRO A 149 14.89 12.01 -22.07
N SER A 150 15.93 12.83 -22.20
CA SER A 150 16.06 13.99 -23.06
C SER A 150 16.06 13.67 -24.56
N LEU A 151 14.93 13.23 -25.14
CA LEU A 151 14.84 13.07 -26.59
C LEU A 151 13.46 13.46 -27.16
N LEU A 152 13.13 14.75 -27.04
CA LEU A 152 12.18 15.38 -27.97
C LEU A 152 12.50 16.88 -28.17
N ARG A 153 13.72 17.17 -28.63
CA ARG A 153 14.00 18.37 -29.41
C ARG A 153 13.97 17.98 -30.88
N HIS A 154 12.85 18.17 -31.57
CA HIS A 154 12.80 18.62 -32.98
C HIS A 154 11.35 18.65 -33.51
N HIS A 155 10.56 19.65 -33.11
CA HIS A 155 9.61 20.32 -34.02
C HIS A 155 8.91 21.46 -33.31
N MET A 156 9.60 22.59 -33.19
CA MET A 156 8.95 23.86 -32.95
C MET A 156 9.68 24.89 -33.81
N GLY A 157 9.03 25.26 -34.90
CA GLY A 157 9.56 26.22 -35.85
C GLY A 157 8.60 26.35 -37.00
N LYS A 158 7.85 27.46 -36.97
CA LYS A 158 7.27 28.19 -38.10
C LYS A 158 5.74 28.25 -38.12
N LEU A 159 5.21 29.16 -37.31
CA LEU A 159 4.08 30.01 -37.69
C LEU A 159 4.31 31.39 -37.04
N GLU A 160 5.22 32.17 -37.64
CA GLU A 160 5.21 33.62 -37.50
C GLU A 160 4.20 34.18 -38.51
N GLY A 161 3.38 35.12 -38.04
CA GLY A 161 2.33 35.73 -38.82
C GLY A 161 2.85 36.74 -39.83
N GLU A 162 2.01 37.00 -40.83
CA GLU A 162 2.02 38.25 -41.57
C GLU A 162 0.59 38.79 -41.56
N GLY A 163 0.38 39.80 -40.73
CA GLY A 163 -0.65 40.78 -40.94
C GLY A 163 0.00 41.99 -41.62
N GLU A 164 -0.34 42.22 -42.88
CA GLU A 164 -0.22 43.54 -43.49
C GLU A 164 -1.54 43.83 -44.20
N GLY A 165 -2.22 44.87 -43.72
CA GLY A 165 -3.36 45.45 -44.40
C GLY A 165 -2.91 46.58 -45.30
N VAL A 166 -3.51 46.74 -46.48
CA VAL A 166 -3.48 48.00 -47.23
C VAL A 166 -4.77 48.18 -48.05
N PHE A 167 -5.59 49.13 -47.60
CA PHE A 167 -6.29 50.20 -48.34
C PHE A 167 -6.78 50.04 -49.82
N LEU A 168 -8.07 50.42 -49.97
CA LEU A 168 -8.70 51.31 -50.99
C LEU A 168 -9.24 50.79 -52.33
N THR A 169 -10.53 51.14 -52.54
CA THR A 169 -11.24 51.58 -53.77
C THR A 169 -11.24 50.62 -54.98
N ASN A 170 -12.33 50.39 -55.68
CA ASN A 170 -13.33 51.33 -56.22
C ASN A 170 -14.63 50.56 -56.53
#